data_AF-A0A0E3LCZ9-F1
#
_entry.id   AF-A0A0E3LCZ9-F1
#
_cell.length_a   1.000
_cell.length_b   1.000
_cell.length_c   1.000
_cell.angle_alpha   90.00
_cell.angle_beta   90.00
_cell.angle_gamma   90.00
#
_symmetry.space_group_name_H-M   'P 1'
#
loop_
_entity.id
_entity.type
_entity.pdbx_description
1 polymer ?
#
loop_
_entity_poly.entity_id
_entity_poly.type
_entity_poly.pdbx_seq_one_letter_code
_entity_poly.pdbx_strand_id
1 'polypeptide(L)'
;MYKGNPLDRGHLVRRLDPCWGPNARDAGEDTFHFTNCSPQHKRLNQHDWLEVEDYILKTTDNANVQISVFTGPVFREDDMIYRNEYLLPADFWKVVAFVNKSGKLSATAYLRTQKNYLESLEFFDDEFKTWQVPVAQVEALTSLSFNLPTDADPMARAAAGKGLESQRGSIRRIFSAADIML
;
A
#
# COMPACT_ATOMS: atom_id res chain seq x y z
N MET A 1 -14.79 0.09 18.35
CA MET A 1 -13.55 0.37 17.60
C MET A 1 -13.11 1.84 17.62
N TYR A 2 -13.76 2.76 16.88
CA TYR A 2 -13.21 4.10 16.51
C TYR A 2 -13.49 5.28 17.47
N LYS A 3 -14.31 5.11 18.52
CA LYS A 3 -14.65 6.21 19.44
C LYS A 3 -13.54 6.45 20.49
N GLY A 4 -13.14 7.71 20.68
CA GLY A 4 -12.24 8.13 21.76
C GLY A 4 -10.80 7.59 21.63
N ASN A 5 -10.29 7.53 20.40
CA ASN A 5 -8.94 7.05 20.10
C ASN A 5 -8.45 7.67 18.77
N PRO A 6 -7.16 7.54 18.43
CA PRO A 6 -6.61 8.14 17.21
C PRO A 6 -6.78 7.27 15.95
N LEU A 7 -7.61 6.22 15.97
CA LEU A 7 -7.84 5.37 14.80
C LEU A 7 -8.99 5.93 13.94
N ASP A 8 -8.68 6.16 12.68
CA ASP A 8 -9.63 6.48 11.63
C ASP A 8 -10.20 5.21 10.99
N ARG A 9 -11.32 5.40 10.29
CA ARG A 9 -11.85 4.44 9.31
C ARG A 9 -11.03 4.58 8.02
N GLY A 10 -9.82 4.04 8.03
CA GLY A 10 -8.90 4.12 6.91
C GLY A 10 -9.42 3.31 5.73
N HIS A 11 -9.65 3.98 4.60
CA HIS A 11 -10.21 3.35 3.41
C HIS A 11 -9.14 2.49 2.72
N LEU A 12 -9.49 1.28 2.27
CA LEU A 12 -8.61 0.41 1.48
C LEU A 12 -8.69 0.75 -0.01
N VAL A 13 -9.90 1.03 -0.50
CA VAL A 13 -10.16 1.72 -1.77
C VAL A 13 -10.47 3.18 -1.46
N ARG A 14 -9.60 4.08 -1.92
CA ARG A 14 -9.78 5.52 -1.74
C ARG A 14 -10.98 6.00 -2.55
N ARG A 15 -11.75 6.95 -1.99
CA ARG A 15 -12.95 7.53 -2.62
C ARG A 15 -12.77 7.92 -4.10
N LEU A 16 -11.65 8.57 -4.44
CA LEU A 16 -11.44 9.10 -5.80
C LEU A 16 -11.06 8.02 -6.82
N ASP A 17 -10.51 6.88 -6.39
CA ASP A 17 -10.01 5.83 -7.28
C ASP A 17 -11.11 5.30 -8.24
N PRO A 18 -12.36 5.03 -7.78
CA PRO A 18 -13.45 4.59 -8.65
C PRO A 18 -14.33 5.73 -9.19
N CYS A 19 -14.02 7.01 -8.92
CA CYS A 19 -14.86 8.15 -9.33
C CYS A 19 -14.70 8.52 -10.82
N TRP A 20 -14.89 7.56 -11.72
CA TRP A 20 -14.84 7.76 -13.16
C TRP A 20 -15.93 6.94 -13.88
N GLY A 21 -16.24 7.32 -15.13
CA GLY A 21 -17.30 6.67 -15.90
C GLY A 21 -18.73 7.02 -15.45
N PRO A 22 -19.75 6.31 -15.96
CA PRO A 22 -21.16 6.68 -15.77
C PRO A 22 -21.67 6.54 -14.32
N ASN A 23 -21.05 5.67 -13.52
CA ASN A 23 -21.45 5.38 -12.14
C ASN A 23 -20.51 6.02 -11.09
N ALA A 24 -19.74 7.03 -11.48
CA ALA A 24 -18.68 7.63 -10.64
C ALA A 24 -19.16 8.10 -9.26
N ARG A 25 -20.40 8.59 -9.18
CA ARG A 25 -21.01 9.02 -7.92
C ARG A 25 -21.24 7.81 -7.00
N ASP A 26 -21.98 6.82 -7.46
CA ASP A 26 -22.34 5.64 -6.67
C ASP A 26 -21.09 4.87 -6.24
N ALA A 27 -20.12 4.72 -7.16
CA ALA A 27 -18.85 4.07 -6.85
C ALA A 27 -18.02 4.82 -5.80
N GLY A 28 -18.08 6.15 -5.79
CA GLY A 28 -17.47 6.98 -4.76
C GLY A 28 -18.15 6.83 -3.39
N GLU A 29 -19.49 6.79 -3.36
CA GLU A 29 -20.27 6.55 -2.14
C GLU A 29 -20.03 5.12 -1.59
N ASP A 30 -19.89 4.13 -2.47
CA ASP A 30 -19.63 2.74 -2.08
C ASP A 30 -18.33 2.57 -1.28
N THR A 31 -17.35 3.46 -1.47
CA THR A 31 -16.10 3.43 -0.69
C THR A 31 -16.30 3.72 0.80
N PHE A 32 -17.42 4.33 1.21
CA PHE A 32 -17.71 4.66 2.60
C PHE A 32 -18.30 3.50 3.42
N HIS A 33 -18.48 2.32 2.82
CA HIS A 33 -18.89 1.12 3.57
C HIS A 33 -17.79 0.68 4.54
N PHE A 34 -18.18 0.24 5.74
CA PHE A 34 -17.25 -0.24 6.76
C PHE A 34 -16.41 -1.44 6.30
N THR A 35 -16.90 -2.24 5.36
CA THR A 35 -16.18 -3.36 4.75
C THR A 35 -14.97 -2.93 3.91
N ASN A 36 -14.94 -1.67 3.46
CA ASN A 36 -13.80 -1.06 2.80
C ASN A 36 -12.83 -0.39 3.79
N CYS A 37 -13.10 -0.45 5.10
CA CYS A 37 -12.30 0.24 6.10
C CYS A 37 -11.46 -0.74 6.93
N SER A 38 -10.27 -0.29 7.30
CA SER A 38 -9.43 -0.92 8.33
C SER A 38 -9.01 0.12 9.36
N PRO A 39 -8.79 -0.25 10.64
CA PRO A 39 -8.36 0.70 11.65
C PRO A 39 -6.93 1.19 11.35
N GLN A 40 -6.85 2.46 10.99
CA GLN A 40 -5.59 3.14 10.69
C GLN A 40 -5.40 4.30 11.65
N HIS A 41 -4.23 4.43 12.24
CA HIS A 41 -3.87 5.61 13.01
C HIS A 41 -3.94 6.85 12.11
N LYS A 42 -4.47 7.96 12.63
CA LYS A 42 -4.67 9.20 11.87
C LYS A 42 -3.44 9.69 11.11
N ARG A 43 -2.22 9.49 11.64
CA ARG A 43 -0.98 9.85 10.94
C ARG A 43 -0.74 9.00 9.68
N LEU A 44 -1.00 7.70 9.74
CA LEU A 44 -0.94 6.83 8.57
C LEU A 44 -2.02 7.25 7.57
N ASN A 45 -3.28 7.29 7.99
CA ASN A 45 -4.43 7.51 7.11
C ASN A 45 -4.43 8.91 6.44
N GLN A 46 -4.09 9.96 7.18
CA GLN A 46 -4.23 11.34 6.71
C GLN A 46 -2.94 11.89 6.05
N HIS A 47 -1.82 11.18 6.16
CA HIS A 47 -0.52 11.62 5.62
C HIS A 47 0.21 10.49 4.89
N ASP A 48 0.85 9.56 5.62
CA ASP A 48 1.84 8.63 5.02
C ASP A 48 1.25 7.70 3.96
N TRP A 49 0.02 7.23 4.17
CA TRP A 49 -0.70 6.38 3.22
C TRP A 49 -1.26 7.21 2.06
N LEU A 50 -1.78 8.40 2.37
CA LEU A 50 -2.35 9.33 1.41
C LEU A 50 -1.32 9.75 0.35
N GLU A 51 -0.05 9.94 0.72
CA GLU A 51 1.02 10.27 -0.25
C GLU A 51 1.19 9.21 -1.34
N VAL A 52 1.11 7.93 -0.98
CA VAL A 52 1.19 6.81 -1.94
C VAL A 52 -0.02 6.81 -2.86
N GLU A 53 -1.21 7.01 -2.30
CA GLU A 53 -2.45 7.05 -3.07
C GLU A 53 -2.49 8.24 -4.02
N ASP A 54 -2.03 9.41 -3.60
CA ASP A 54 -1.93 10.60 -4.43
C ASP A 54 -0.93 10.42 -5.57
N TYR A 55 0.22 9.79 -5.32
CA TYR A 55 1.16 9.47 -6.39
C TYR A 55 0.52 8.56 -7.45
N ILE A 56 -0.10 7.46 -7.02
CA ILE A 56 -0.71 6.48 -7.93
C ILE A 56 -1.81 7.16 -8.75
N LEU A 57 -2.71 7.91 -8.11
CA LEU A 57 -3.81 8.61 -8.78
C LEU A 57 -3.30 9.63 -9.79
N LYS A 58 -2.40 10.54 -9.37
CA LYS A 58 -1.86 11.60 -10.26
C LYS A 58 -1.08 11.02 -11.43
N THR A 59 -0.28 9.98 -11.21
CA THR A 59 0.50 9.35 -12.28
C THR A 59 -0.41 8.68 -13.30
N THR A 60 -1.46 8.01 -12.83
CA THR A 60 -2.43 7.30 -13.65
C THR A 60 -3.27 8.26 -14.48
N ASP A 61 -3.76 9.33 -13.86
CA ASP A 61 -4.56 10.38 -14.51
C ASP A 61 -3.73 11.12 -15.57
N ASN A 62 -2.51 11.57 -15.23
CA ASN A 62 -1.62 12.25 -16.16
C ASN A 62 -1.23 11.39 -17.37
N ALA A 63 -1.08 10.08 -17.19
CA ALA A 63 -0.75 9.16 -18.26
C ALA A 63 -1.97 8.63 -19.01
N ASN A 64 -3.19 8.91 -18.53
CA ASN A 64 -4.46 8.36 -19.01
C ASN A 64 -4.39 6.83 -19.19
N VAL A 65 -3.86 6.14 -18.17
CA VAL A 65 -3.70 4.68 -18.18
C VAL A 65 -4.73 4.02 -17.27
N GLN A 66 -5.17 2.83 -17.65
CA GLN A 66 -5.97 1.99 -16.76
C GLN A 66 -5.06 1.13 -15.91
N ILE A 67 -5.33 1.10 -14.61
CA ILE A 67 -4.58 0.31 -13.63
C ILE A 67 -5.52 -0.59 -12.84
N SER A 68 -4.99 -1.69 -12.32
CA SER A 68 -5.65 -2.47 -11.27
C SER A 68 -4.88 -2.29 -9.97
N VAL A 69 -5.61 -1.92 -8.92
CA VAL A 69 -5.03 -1.68 -7.59
C VAL A 69 -5.62 -2.68 -6.60
N PHE A 70 -4.74 -3.39 -5.93
CA PHE A 70 -5.07 -4.29 -4.83
C PHE A 70 -4.53 -3.69 -3.55
N THR A 71 -5.34 -3.65 -2.50
CA THR A 71 -4.96 -3.06 -1.21
C THR A 71 -5.41 -3.96 -0.08
N GLY A 72 -4.63 -4.04 0.99
CA GLY A 72 -5.07 -4.69 2.21
C GLY A 72 -4.17 -4.44 3.42
N PRO A 73 -4.63 -4.82 4.61
CA PRO A 73 -3.75 -5.01 5.75
C PRO A 73 -2.87 -6.26 5.58
N VAL A 74 -1.76 -6.31 6.31
CA VAL A 74 -1.07 -7.55 6.65
C VAL A 74 -1.59 -8.02 8.00
N PHE A 75 -2.11 -9.24 8.07
CA PHE A 75 -2.55 -9.85 9.32
C PHE A 75 -1.43 -10.69 9.91
N ARG A 76 -1.10 -10.45 11.18
CA ARG A 76 -0.10 -11.22 11.91
C ARG A 76 -0.61 -11.69 13.24
N GLU A 77 -0.04 -12.80 13.71
CA GLU A 77 -0.31 -13.34 15.04
C GLU A 77 0.20 -12.43 16.17
N ASP A 78 1.21 -11.60 15.87
CA ASP A 78 1.84 -10.66 16.81
C ASP A 78 1.30 -9.22 16.69
N ASP A 79 0.21 -9.01 15.96
CA ASP A 79 -0.45 -7.70 15.87
C ASP A 79 -0.93 -7.22 17.26
N MET A 80 -0.95 -5.91 17.50
CA MET A 80 -1.29 -5.36 18.82
C MET A 80 -2.74 -5.72 19.20
N ILE A 81 -2.93 -6.33 20.37
CA ILE A 81 -4.25 -6.54 20.95
C ILE A 81 -4.83 -5.19 21.40
N TYR A 82 -5.91 -4.77 20.76
CA TYR A 82 -6.63 -3.55 21.05
C TYR A 82 -7.93 -3.84 21.79
N ARG A 83 -8.11 -3.13 22.92
CA ARG A 83 -9.28 -3.26 23.81
C ARG A 83 -9.58 -4.70 24.26
N ASN A 84 -8.54 -5.54 24.32
CA ASN A 84 -8.63 -6.96 24.69
C ASN A 84 -9.59 -7.79 23.80
N GLU A 85 -9.86 -7.32 22.58
CA GLU A 85 -10.89 -7.93 21.72
C GLU A 85 -10.43 -8.11 20.26
N TYR A 86 -9.63 -7.18 19.73
CA TYR A 86 -9.25 -7.17 18.31
C TYR A 86 -7.74 -7.08 18.13
N LEU A 87 -7.21 -7.75 17.11
CA LEU A 87 -5.84 -7.50 16.64
C LEU A 87 -5.85 -6.31 15.68
N LEU A 88 -4.94 -5.34 15.90
CA LEU A 88 -4.77 -4.20 15.02
C LEU A 88 -3.69 -4.47 13.99
N PRO A 89 -4.03 -4.50 12.67
CA PRO A 89 -3.03 -4.69 11.64
C PRO A 89 -1.93 -3.64 11.72
N ALA A 90 -0.70 -4.09 11.88
CA ALA A 90 0.45 -3.22 11.96
C ALA A 90 0.86 -2.62 10.61
N ASP A 91 0.62 -3.34 9.51
CA ASP A 91 1.09 -2.97 8.18
C ASP A 91 -0.02 -3.02 7.13
N PHE A 92 0.16 -2.24 6.08
CA PHE A 92 -0.73 -2.12 4.93
C PHE A 92 0.07 -2.18 3.66
N TRP A 93 -0.50 -2.81 2.64
CA TRP A 93 0.14 -3.04 1.36
C TRP A 93 -0.75 -2.57 0.21
N LYS A 94 -0.13 -2.16 -0.89
CA LYS A 94 -0.80 -1.89 -2.17
C LYS A 94 0.00 -2.50 -3.31
N VAL A 95 -0.66 -3.21 -4.22
CA VAL A 95 -0.08 -3.72 -5.47
C VAL A 95 -0.80 -3.05 -6.63
N VAL A 96 -0.04 -2.45 -7.54
CA VAL A 96 -0.55 -1.75 -8.72
C VAL A 96 -0.07 -2.47 -9.96
N ALA A 97 -0.97 -3.00 -10.76
CA ALA A 97 -0.70 -3.66 -12.03
C ALA A 97 -1.23 -2.82 -13.20
N PHE A 98 -0.45 -2.70 -14.27
CA PHE A 98 -0.77 -1.85 -15.42
C PHE A 98 -0.05 -2.31 -16.69
N VAL A 99 -0.56 -1.91 -17.85
CA VAL A 99 0.15 -2.11 -19.13
C VAL A 99 1.01 -0.87 -19.39
N ASN A 100 2.32 -1.07 -19.50
CA ASN A 100 3.27 0.02 -19.73
C ASN A 100 3.22 0.50 -21.20
N LYS A 101 3.97 1.57 -21.52
CA LYS A 101 4.02 2.15 -22.88
C LYS A 101 4.51 1.20 -23.98
N SER A 102 5.21 0.12 -23.63
CA SER A 102 5.63 -0.93 -24.56
C SER A 102 4.59 -2.02 -24.79
N GLY A 103 3.40 -1.92 -24.17
CA GLY A 103 2.35 -2.93 -24.27
C GLY A 103 2.56 -4.14 -23.34
N LYS A 104 3.49 -4.04 -22.39
CA LYS A 104 3.83 -5.13 -21.47
C LYS A 104 3.22 -4.89 -20.09
N LEU A 105 2.74 -5.95 -19.44
CA LEU A 105 2.31 -5.91 -18.05
C LEU A 105 3.50 -5.55 -17.14
N SER A 106 3.30 -4.54 -16.29
CA SER A 106 4.21 -4.12 -15.23
C SER A 106 3.43 -4.03 -13.91
N ALA A 107 4.14 -4.17 -12.79
CA ALA A 107 3.58 -4.06 -11.47
C ALA A 107 4.54 -3.41 -10.47
N THR A 108 3.97 -2.70 -9.50
CA THR A 108 4.70 -2.13 -8.36
C THR A 108 3.97 -2.50 -7.08
N ALA A 109 4.71 -2.68 -5.98
CA ALA A 109 4.14 -2.95 -4.68
C ALA A 109 4.69 -2.01 -3.62
N TYR A 110 3.85 -1.66 -2.65
CA TYR A 110 4.14 -0.73 -1.57
C TYR A 110 3.78 -1.35 -0.23
N LEU A 111 4.59 -1.11 0.80
CA LEU A 111 4.33 -1.53 2.18
C LEU A 111 4.51 -0.35 3.13
N ARG A 112 3.57 -0.17 4.07
CA ARG A 112 3.58 0.88 5.08
C ARG A 112 3.20 0.34 6.45
N THR A 113 3.85 0.86 7.50
CA THR A 113 3.65 0.45 8.89
C THR A 113 3.03 1.56 9.73
N GLN A 114 2.19 1.18 10.69
CA GLN A 114 1.71 2.04 11.77
C GLN A 114 2.16 1.59 13.17
N LYS A 115 3.03 0.57 13.31
CA LYS A 115 3.45 0.03 14.62
C LYS A 115 3.86 1.12 15.62
N ASN A 116 4.71 2.05 15.20
CA ASN A 116 5.22 3.11 16.07
C ASN A 116 4.13 4.10 16.54
N TYR A 117 3.08 4.29 15.74
CA TYR A 117 1.95 5.12 16.13
C TYR A 117 1.03 4.43 17.14
N LEU A 118 1.00 3.10 17.12
CA LEU A 118 0.22 2.28 18.04
C LEU A 118 0.91 2.13 19.40
N GLU A 119 2.25 2.02 19.40
CA GLU A 119 3.05 1.75 20.60
C GLU A 119 3.50 3.01 21.37
N SER A 120 3.06 4.21 20.97
CA SER A 120 3.43 5.50 21.61
C SER A 120 4.94 5.73 21.75
N LEU A 121 5.75 5.16 20.85
CA LEU A 121 7.18 5.38 20.78
C LEU A 121 7.45 6.80 20.23
N GLU A 122 7.31 7.81 21.09
CA GLU A 122 7.57 9.23 20.76
C GLU A 122 9.03 9.51 20.35
N PHE A 123 9.93 8.54 20.53
CA PHE A 123 11.37 8.69 20.35
C PHE A 123 11.94 8.16 19.03
N PHE A 124 11.16 7.48 18.19
CA PHE A 124 11.62 7.11 16.85
C PHE A 124 11.22 8.19 15.84
N ASP A 125 11.96 9.29 15.89
CA ASP A 125 12.00 10.37 14.88
C ASP A 125 12.77 9.93 13.63
N ASP A 126 12.44 8.74 13.12
CA ASP A 126 13.11 8.15 11.96
C ASP A 126 12.13 8.07 10.79
N GLU A 127 11.51 9.21 10.45
CA GLU A 127 10.69 9.49 9.26
C GLU A 127 10.26 8.22 8.49
N PHE A 128 9.26 7.50 8.98
CA PHE A 128 9.01 6.15 8.46
C PHE A 128 8.44 6.22 7.03
N LYS A 129 8.91 5.27 6.23
CA LYS A 129 9.33 5.42 4.83
C LYS A 129 8.36 4.70 3.90
N THR A 130 7.93 5.29 2.77
CA THR A 130 7.16 4.52 1.78
C THR A 130 8.16 3.56 1.19
N TRP A 131 7.92 2.28 1.34
CA TRP A 131 8.79 1.28 0.74
C TRP A 131 8.13 0.76 -0.51
N GLN A 132 8.79 0.95 -1.65
CA GLN A 132 8.56 0.04 -2.76
C GLN A 132 9.22 -1.28 -2.38
N VAL A 133 8.45 -2.35 -2.50
CA VAL A 133 8.88 -3.73 -2.23
C VAL A 133 8.63 -4.57 -3.48
N PRO A 134 9.34 -5.71 -3.64
CA PRO A 134 8.95 -6.70 -4.63
C PRO A 134 7.52 -7.20 -4.38
N VAL A 135 6.76 -7.49 -5.43
CA VAL A 135 5.41 -8.08 -5.32
C VAL A 135 5.48 -9.40 -4.54
N ALA A 136 6.52 -10.20 -4.78
CA ALA A 136 6.76 -11.45 -4.05
C ALA A 136 6.87 -11.27 -2.53
N GLN A 137 7.28 -10.09 -2.05
CA GLN A 137 7.30 -9.80 -0.61
C GLN A 137 5.88 -9.60 -0.07
N VAL A 138 4.98 -8.98 -0.83
CA VAL A 138 3.56 -8.87 -0.44
C VAL A 138 2.89 -10.24 -0.48
N GLU A 139 3.16 -11.05 -1.50
CA GLU A 139 2.66 -12.43 -1.59
C GLU A 139 3.11 -13.26 -0.38
N ALA A 140 4.39 -13.18 -0.01
CA ALA A 140 4.92 -13.87 1.17
C ALA A 140 4.29 -13.40 2.49
N LEU A 141 3.99 -12.11 2.62
CA LEU A 141 3.36 -11.54 3.83
C LEU A 141 1.87 -11.85 3.95
N THR A 142 1.18 -12.08 2.83
CA THR A 142 -0.29 -12.15 2.80
C THR A 142 -0.82 -13.53 2.42
N SER A 143 0.05 -14.42 1.93
CA SER A 143 -0.32 -15.69 1.28
C SER A 143 -1.23 -15.52 0.06
N LEU A 144 -1.39 -14.30 -0.46
CA LEU A 144 -2.06 -14.05 -1.72
C LEU A 144 -1.12 -14.35 -2.89
N SER A 145 -1.70 -14.73 -4.03
CA SER A 145 -0.98 -14.81 -5.30
C SER A 145 -1.59 -13.85 -6.30
N PHE A 146 -0.76 -13.00 -6.90
CA PHE A 146 -1.16 -12.13 -8.00
C PHE A 146 -0.93 -12.78 -9.37
N ASN A 147 -0.23 -13.93 -9.41
CA ASN A 147 0.09 -14.69 -10.63
C ASN A 147 0.66 -13.82 -11.76
N LEU A 148 1.53 -12.87 -11.41
CA LEU A 148 2.16 -11.98 -12.37
C LEU A 148 3.30 -12.69 -13.13
N PRO A 149 3.56 -12.33 -14.40
CA PRO A 149 4.78 -12.73 -15.10
C PRO A 149 6.03 -12.34 -14.31
N THR A 150 7.06 -13.19 -14.32
CA THR A 150 8.31 -12.98 -13.56
C THR A 150 9.03 -11.67 -13.90
N ASP A 151 8.77 -11.13 -15.09
CA ASP A 151 9.40 -9.93 -15.60
C ASP A 151 8.49 -8.68 -15.55
N ALA A 152 7.33 -8.81 -14.90
CA ALA A 152 6.37 -7.73 -14.65
C ALA A 152 6.75 -6.88 -13.43
N ASP A 153 7.56 -7.38 -12.49
CA ASP A 153 8.05 -6.60 -11.36
C ASP A 153 9.49 -6.10 -11.62
N PRO A 154 9.69 -4.81 -11.93
CA PRO A 154 11.00 -4.22 -12.18
C PRO A 154 11.94 -4.32 -10.97
N MET A 155 11.40 -4.27 -9.75
CA MET A 155 12.17 -4.32 -8.52
C MET A 155 12.69 -5.73 -8.24
N ALA A 156 11.85 -6.75 -8.45
CA ALA A 156 12.28 -8.16 -8.39
C ALA A 156 13.37 -8.44 -9.44
N ARG A 157 13.22 -7.94 -10.67
CA ARG A 157 14.24 -8.06 -11.72
C ARG A 157 15.56 -7.40 -11.34
N ALA A 158 15.52 -6.22 -10.74
CA ALA A 158 16.72 -5.51 -10.28
C ALA A 158 17.43 -6.25 -9.14
N ALA A 159 16.67 -6.93 -8.26
CA ALA A 159 17.22 -7.75 -7.18
C ALA A 159 17.86 -9.05 -7.68
N ALA A 160 17.25 -9.72 -8.68
CA ALA A 160 17.77 -10.97 -9.25
C ALA A 160 19.15 -10.82 -9.96
N GLY A 161 19.53 -9.59 -10.34
CA GLY A 161 20.85 -9.27 -10.89
C GLY A 161 21.96 -9.08 -9.84
N LYS A 162 21.64 -9.17 -8.53
CA LYS A 162 22.59 -8.97 -7.42
C LYS A 162 22.65 -10.23 -6.52
N GLY A 163 23.86 -10.66 -6.15
CA GLY A 163 24.09 -11.90 -5.38
C GLY A 163 23.41 -11.94 -4.00
N LEU A 164 23.28 -13.15 -3.44
CA LEU A 164 22.45 -13.49 -2.26
C LEU A 164 22.66 -12.63 -1.00
N GLU A 165 23.82 -12.00 -0.80
CA GLU A 165 24.07 -11.15 0.37
C GLU A 165 23.30 -9.80 0.33
N SER A 166 22.70 -9.43 -0.81
CA SER A 166 22.04 -8.13 -1.00
C SER A 166 20.51 -8.14 -0.87
N GLN A 167 19.87 -9.23 -0.40
CA GLN A 167 18.39 -9.29 -0.36
C GLN A 167 17.73 -8.32 0.62
N ARG A 168 18.46 -7.80 1.63
CA ARG A 168 17.98 -6.65 2.43
C ARG A 168 18.02 -5.31 1.68
N GLY A 169 18.67 -5.25 0.52
CA GLY A 169 18.81 -4.06 -0.33
C GLY A 169 17.77 -3.93 -1.46
N SER A 170 16.78 -4.82 -1.54
CA SER A 170 15.71 -4.75 -2.55
C SER A 170 14.55 -3.83 -2.17
N ILE A 171 14.53 -3.33 -0.93
CA ILE A 171 13.50 -2.42 -0.42
C ILE A 171 13.96 -0.98 -0.67
N ARG A 172 13.22 -0.21 -1.46
CA ARG A 172 13.58 1.18 -1.77
C ARG A 172 12.68 2.16 -1.02
N ARG A 173 13.30 3.06 -0.26
CA ARG A 173 12.62 4.23 0.31
C ARG A 173 12.19 5.15 -0.83
N ILE A 174 10.92 5.50 -0.83
CA ILE A 174 10.31 6.51 -1.67
C ILE A 174 10.12 7.75 -0.82
N PHE A 175 10.72 8.85 -1.26
CA PHE A 175 10.47 10.20 -0.75
C PHE A 175 9.56 10.99 -1.69
N SER A 176 9.51 10.58 -2.96
CA SER A 176 8.71 11.22 -3.98
C SER A 176 8.34 10.26 -5.11
N ALA A 177 7.40 10.68 -5.93
CA ALA A 177 7.05 10.06 -7.21
C ALA A 177 8.26 9.59 -8.05
N ALA A 178 9.37 10.33 -8.02
CA ALA A 178 10.56 10.06 -8.81
C ALA A 178 11.41 8.88 -8.30
N ASP A 179 11.19 8.44 -7.06
CA ASP A 179 11.92 7.31 -6.47
C ASP A 179 11.35 5.95 -6.89
N ILE A 180 10.17 5.94 -7.52
CA ILE A 180 9.44 4.73 -7.87
C ILE A 180 10.03 4.11 -9.14
N MET A 181 10.35 2.82 -9.04
CA MET A 181 10.83 2.02 -10.15
C MET A 181 9.63 1.44 -10.92
N LEU A 182 9.57 1.72 -12.23
CA LEU A 182 8.46 1.34 -13.14
C LEU A 182 8.83 0.25 -14.15
#